data_AF-A0A7J6JG56-F1
#
_entry.id   AF-A0A7J6JG56-F1
#
_cell.length_a   1.000
_cell.length_b   1.000
_cell.length_c   1.000
_cell.angle_alpha   90.00
_cell.angle_beta   90.00
_cell.angle_gamma   90.00
#
_symmetry.space_group_name_H-M   'P 1'
#
loop_
_entity.id
_entity.type
_entity.pdbx_description
1 polymer ?
#
loop_
_entity_poly.entity_id
_entity_poly.type
_entity_poly.pdbx_seq_one_letter_code
_entity_poly.pdbx_strand_id
1 'polypeptide(L)'
;MPEKDFIDSPSAPALIINNDDRERQQVQETDATGLVRDRLQSLYNEHGATWDSPDDPNDPYNWSTRHKVTIAIVISTGQLITLMSTSVMASALPQISRDLRIDAATTQITFSLFLLGQAFAPFLIAALSEMYGRKPVWVISCCFYQLWNALCPVGKNKGIMIAGRFLAGCGASAGVVLTAPIMADMYRAEDRGKSQAIASLIPYFGPALGPIVGGLIANHVQWPWLFWILSMFSAGNTILGLFCVQETYTPVLLQKKRRLRGEIISPTEAMRGGAAYRDLHARLSTNMLRPLKLFVRRPVILVISWIWAISFGLYVLVLSSFATLWIQRYGQSETQSTLNYIAFAVGITISSQVGGPLMDRIFRYLRTKANGVATPEFRAPYMAIGVILLPAGLFCHIYLWNVHHRLGHRSVPD
;
A
#
# COMPACT_ATOMS: atom_id res chain seq x y z
N MET A 1 65.31 -44.43 -4.26
CA MET A 1 64.82 -44.12 -2.90
C MET A 1 64.41 -42.65 -2.90
N PRO A 2 63.20 -42.29 -2.43
CA PRO A 2 62.27 -41.49 -3.24
C PRO A 2 62.03 -40.07 -2.72
N GLU A 3 61.62 -39.17 -3.62
CA GLU A 3 61.05 -37.86 -3.31
C GLU A 3 59.83 -37.60 -4.22
N LYS A 4 58.89 -36.80 -3.71
CA LYS A 4 57.45 -36.75 -4.01
C LYS A 4 57.10 -35.94 -5.26
N ASP A 5 56.02 -36.33 -5.96
CA ASP A 5 55.14 -35.46 -6.77
C ASP A 5 53.70 -35.99 -6.62
N PHE A 6 52.84 -35.35 -5.83
CA PHE A 6 51.94 -34.21 -6.11
C PHE A 6 50.76 -34.56 -7.04
N ILE A 7 49.57 -34.24 -6.51
CA ILE A 7 48.24 -34.72 -6.90
C ILE A 7 47.74 -33.95 -8.12
N ASP A 8 47.30 -34.67 -9.16
CA ASP A 8 46.51 -34.12 -10.26
C ASP A 8 45.10 -33.75 -9.78
N SER A 9 44.71 -32.49 -9.98
CA SER A 9 43.37 -31.95 -9.79
C SER A 9 42.63 -31.95 -11.14
N PRO A 10 41.42 -32.52 -11.27
CA PRO A 10 40.66 -32.44 -12.50
C PRO A 10 40.05 -31.03 -12.66
N SER A 11 40.35 -30.41 -13.80
CA SER A 11 39.75 -29.19 -14.31
C SER A 11 38.22 -29.20 -14.21
N ALA A 12 37.65 -28.10 -13.73
CA ALA A 12 36.21 -27.87 -13.63
C ALA A 12 35.50 -28.00 -15.00
N PRO A 13 34.27 -28.57 -15.06
CA PRO A 13 33.53 -28.70 -16.30
C PRO A 13 33.01 -27.33 -16.76
N ALA A 14 33.33 -26.97 -18.00
CA ALA A 14 32.72 -25.84 -18.69
C ALA A 14 31.20 -26.06 -18.81
N LEU A 15 30.41 -25.10 -18.30
CA LEU A 15 28.98 -25.01 -18.51
C LEU A 15 28.70 -24.89 -20.03
N ILE A 16 28.36 -26.01 -20.67
CA ILE A 16 27.82 -26.04 -22.03
C ILE A 16 26.40 -25.46 -21.94
N ILE A 17 26.27 -24.16 -22.18
CA ILE A 17 24.96 -23.55 -22.44
C ILE A 17 24.49 -24.08 -23.80
N ASN A 18 23.41 -24.85 -23.78
CA ASN A 18 22.87 -25.56 -24.94
C ASN A 18 22.43 -24.56 -26.03
N ASN A 19 22.63 -24.88 -27.32
CA ASN A 19 22.25 -23.96 -28.42
C ASN A 19 20.75 -23.64 -28.42
N ASP A 20 19.92 -24.58 -27.98
CA ASP A 20 18.47 -24.43 -27.84
C ASP A 20 18.08 -23.38 -26.76
N ASP A 21 18.90 -23.22 -25.72
CA ASP A 21 18.70 -22.17 -24.70
C ASP A 21 19.12 -20.79 -25.23
N ARG A 22 20.14 -20.73 -26.11
CA ARG A 22 20.56 -19.49 -26.78
C ARG A 22 19.53 -19.01 -27.79
N GLU A 23 18.96 -19.92 -28.57
CA GLU A 23 17.89 -19.59 -29.53
C GLU A 23 16.62 -19.13 -28.79
N ARG A 24 16.24 -19.79 -27.68
CA ARG A 24 15.13 -19.33 -26.84
C ARG A 24 15.39 -17.96 -26.20
N GLN A 25 16.61 -17.70 -25.74
CA GLN A 25 17.00 -16.38 -25.22
C GLN A 25 16.94 -15.31 -26.31
N GLN A 26 17.42 -15.60 -27.52
CA GLN A 26 17.35 -14.67 -28.67
C GLN A 26 15.93 -14.39 -29.12
N VAL A 27 15.06 -15.40 -29.21
CA VAL A 27 13.64 -15.21 -29.55
C VAL A 27 12.93 -14.39 -28.48
N GLN A 28 13.22 -14.66 -27.20
CA GLN A 28 12.63 -13.92 -26.08
C GLN A 28 13.14 -12.46 -25.99
N GLU A 29 14.41 -12.19 -26.31
CA GLU A 29 14.96 -10.84 -26.44
C GLU A 29 14.36 -10.09 -27.64
N THR A 30 14.15 -10.78 -28.77
CA THR A 30 13.55 -10.20 -29.98
C THR A 30 12.08 -9.83 -29.73
N ASP A 31 11.30 -10.69 -29.07
CA ASP A 31 9.92 -10.41 -28.67
C ASP A 31 9.83 -9.28 -27.63
N ALA A 32 10.74 -9.25 -26.66
CA ALA A 32 10.79 -8.18 -25.67
C ALA A 32 11.11 -6.82 -26.31
N THR A 33 12.00 -6.80 -27.30
CA THR A 33 12.36 -5.58 -28.04
C THR A 33 11.20 -5.11 -28.92
N GLY A 34 10.46 -6.02 -29.54
CA GLY A 34 9.24 -5.72 -30.30
C GLY A 34 8.15 -5.08 -29.42
N LEU A 35 7.87 -5.68 -28.26
CA LEU A 35 6.91 -5.16 -27.27
C LEU A 35 7.26 -3.74 -26.77
N VAL A 36 8.55 -3.48 -26.54
CA VAL A 36 9.00 -2.15 -26.11
C VAL A 36 8.81 -1.12 -27.23
N ARG A 37 9.09 -1.50 -28.48
CA ARG A 37 8.90 -0.62 -29.64
C ARG A 37 7.42 -0.30 -29.88
N ASP A 38 6.55 -1.30 -29.78
CA ASP A 38 5.10 -1.12 -29.90
C ASP A 38 4.55 -0.19 -28.81
N ARG A 39 5.05 -0.31 -27.58
CA ARG A 39 4.72 0.62 -26.48
C ARG A 39 5.18 2.05 -26.80
N LEU A 40 6.41 2.23 -27.28
CA LEU A 40 6.92 3.57 -27.60
C LEU A 40 6.11 4.22 -28.73
N GLN A 41 5.65 3.42 -29.70
CA GLN A 41 4.78 3.87 -30.77
C GLN A 41 3.37 4.22 -30.25
N SER A 42 2.81 3.42 -29.35
CA SER A 42 1.51 3.72 -28.75
C SER A 42 1.56 5.01 -27.92
N LEU A 43 2.63 5.22 -27.15
CA LEU A 43 2.86 6.45 -26.39
C LEU A 43 2.96 7.68 -27.30
N TYR A 44 3.67 7.56 -28.41
CA TYR A 44 3.75 8.63 -29.41
C TYR A 44 2.38 8.95 -30.00
N ASN A 45 1.61 7.93 -30.36
CA ASN A 45 0.27 8.10 -30.94
C ASN A 45 -0.73 8.73 -29.94
N GLU A 46 -0.62 8.39 -28.65
CA GLU A 46 -1.56 8.85 -27.61
C GLU A 46 -1.21 10.24 -27.05
N HIS A 47 0.08 10.56 -26.92
CA HIS A 47 0.56 11.77 -26.24
C HIS A 47 1.35 12.74 -27.13
N GLY A 48 1.64 12.34 -28.37
CA GLY A 48 2.44 13.13 -29.32
C GLY A 48 3.92 13.23 -28.94
N ALA A 49 4.39 12.47 -27.96
CA ALA A 49 5.79 12.40 -27.54
C ALA A 49 6.14 11.01 -27.00
N THR A 50 7.41 10.64 -27.12
CA THR A 50 7.93 9.36 -26.67
C THR A 50 9.32 9.52 -26.03
N TRP A 51 9.81 8.44 -25.41
CA TRP A 51 11.15 8.38 -24.85
C TRP A 51 12.21 8.34 -25.96
N ASP A 52 13.39 8.89 -25.73
CA ASP A 52 14.40 9.00 -26.79
C ASP A 52 15.04 7.63 -27.12
N SER A 53 14.99 6.70 -26.16
CA SER A 53 15.50 5.34 -26.27
C SER A 53 14.64 4.39 -25.41
N PRO A 54 14.58 3.08 -25.75
CA PRO A 54 14.07 2.03 -24.86
C PRO A 54 14.63 2.09 -23.43
N ASP A 55 15.88 2.54 -23.29
CA ASP A 55 16.61 2.62 -22.02
C ASP A 55 16.74 4.07 -21.49
N ASP A 56 15.84 4.99 -21.89
CA ASP A 56 15.85 6.38 -21.41
C ASP A 56 15.77 6.43 -19.87
N PRO A 57 16.72 7.11 -19.18
CA PRO A 57 16.74 7.20 -17.72
C PRO A 57 15.56 7.99 -17.15
N ASN A 58 14.83 8.74 -17.99
CA ASN A 58 13.61 9.44 -17.59
C ASN A 58 12.37 8.53 -17.55
N ASP A 59 12.43 7.32 -18.13
CA ASP A 59 11.35 6.35 -18.01
C ASP A 59 11.39 5.71 -16.60
N PRO A 60 10.32 5.80 -15.80
CA PRO A 60 10.22 5.17 -14.48
C PRO A 60 10.50 3.66 -14.48
N TYR A 61 10.32 2.97 -15.61
CA TYR A 61 10.67 1.56 -15.73
C TYR A 61 12.18 1.29 -15.69
N ASN A 62 13.02 2.25 -16.09
CA ASN A 62 14.47 2.08 -16.21
C ASN A 62 15.24 2.56 -14.97
N TRP A 63 14.55 3.07 -13.95
CA TRP A 63 15.19 3.48 -12.71
C TRP A 63 15.86 2.33 -11.96
N SER A 64 16.94 2.66 -11.24
CA SER A 64 17.64 1.69 -10.39
C SER A 64 16.71 1.07 -9.35
N THR A 65 16.91 -0.21 -9.04
CA THR A 65 16.10 -0.94 -8.05
C THR A 65 16.10 -0.24 -6.69
N ARG A 66 17.24 0.33 -6.27
CA ARG A 66 17.35 1.08 -5.02
C ARG A 66 16.41 2.29 -5.01
N HIS A 67 16.37 3.04 -6.09
CA HIS A 67 15.49 4.21 -6.21
C HIS A 67 14.01 3.81 -6.13
N LYS A 68 13.59 2.76 -6.85
CA LYS A 68 12.21 2.23 -6.81
C LYS A 68 11.81 1.77 -5.41
N VAL A 69 12.71 1.06 -4.71
CA VAL A 69 12.49 0.60 -3.35
C VAL A 69 12.39 1.77 -2.37
N THR A 70 13.24 2.80 -2.50
CA THR A 70 13.15 4.01 -1.66
C THR A 70 11.80 4.71 -1.84
N ILE A 71 11.34 4.90 -3.08
CA ILE A 71 10.01 5.48 -3.36
C ILE A 71 8.92 4.61 -2.73
N ALA A 72 8.99 3.29 -2.90
CA ALA A 72 8.04 2.36 -2.31
C ALA A 72 7.99 2.48 -0.79
N ILE A 73 9.13 2.52 -0.10
CA ILE A 73 9.20 2.66 1.36
C ILE A 73 8.57 3.97 1.83
N VAL A 74 8.81 5.09 1.16
CA VAL A 74 8.28 6.40 1.55
C VAL A 74 6.75 6.46 1.38
N ILE A 75 6.25 5.99 0.23
CA ILE A 75 4.81 5.97 -0.04
C ILE A 75 4.10 5.01 0.92
N SER A 76 4.67 3.83 1.15
CA SER A 76 4.15 2.84 2.10
C SER A 76 4.19 3.32 3.54
N THR A 77 5.21 4.08 3.94
CA THR A 77 5.26 4.74 5.27
C THR A 77 4.13 5.76 5.40
N GLY A 78 3.78 6.47 4.31
CA GLY A 78 2.59 7.33 4.27
C GLY A 78 1.30 6.55 4.56
N GLN A 79 1.14 5.39 3.93
CA GLN A 79 0.00 4.50 4.17
C GLN A 79 0.00 3.90 5.59
N LEU A 80 1.18 3.60 6.16
CA LEU A 80 1.34 3.19 7.56
C LEU A 80 0.79 4.25 8.51
N ILE A 81 1.18 5.52 8.32
CA ILE A 81 0.68 6.64 9.14
C ILE A 81 -0.85 6.71 9.07
N THR A 82 -1.40 6.56 7.87
CA THR A 82 -2.85 6.55 7.64
C THR A 82 -3.56 5.46 8.43
N LEU A 83 -3.06 4.22 8.37
CA LEU A 83 -3.64 3.08 9.10
C LEU A 83 -3.39 3.14 10.60
N MET A 84 -2.27 3.72 11.02
CA MET A 84 -1.93 3.92 12.43
C MET A 84 -2.81 5.01 13.07
N SER A 85 -3.23 6.02 12.30
CA SER A 85 -4.05 7.12 12.81
C SER A 85 -5.40 6.67 13.36
N THR A 86 -6.02 5.66 12.73
CA THR A 86 -7.29 5.11 13.22
C THR A 86 -7.07 4.27 14.47
N SER A 87 -6.09 3.38 14.45
CA SER A 87 -5.84 2.46 15.56
C SER A 87 -5.33 3.17 16.83
N VAL A 88 -4.48 4.18 16.71
CA VAL A 88 -4.00 5.00 17.84
C VAL A 88 -5.15 5.72 18.53
N MET A 89 -6.09 6.28 17.76
CA MET A 89 -7.24 6.99 18.34
C MET A 89 -8.17 6.05 19.11
N ALA A 90 -8.32 4.80 18.65
CA ALA A 90 -9.17 3.80 19.31
C ALA A 90 -8.79 3.60 20.79
N SER A 91 -7.48 3.59 21.10
CA SER A 91 -6.98 3.46 22.48
C SER A 91 -7.31 4.68 23.37
N ALA A 92 -7.49 5.85 22.79
CA ALA A 92 -7.74 7.09 23.53
C ALA A 92 -9.22 7.52 23.57
N LEU A 93 -10.13 6.78 22.92
CA LEU A 93 -11.56 7.12 22.88
C LEU A 93 -12.17 7.38 24.27
N PRO A 94 -11.90 6.59 25.33
CA PRO A 94 -12.46 6.84 26.66
C PRO A 94 -11.96 8.14 27.29
N GLN A 95 -10.71 8.53 26.99
CA GLN A 95 -10.14 9.79 27.49
C GLN A 95 -10.70 10.99 26.72
N ILE A 96 -10.80 10.88 25.40
CA ILE A 96 -11.39 11.88 24.51
C ILE A 96 -12.85 12.15 24.91
N SER A 97 -13.64 11.09 25.14
CA SER A 97 -15.04 11.22 25.55
C SER A 97 -15.21 11.99 26.86
N ARG A 98 -14.36 11.68 27.87
CA ARG A 98 -14.37 12.36 29.17
C ARG A 98 -13.95 13.83 29.05
N ASP A 99 -12.86 14.11 28.35
CA ASP A 99 -12.31 15.46 28.23
C ASP A 99 -13.19 16.40 27.41
N LEU A 100 -13.78 15.91 26.32
CA LEU A 100 -14.69 16.69 25.50
C LEU A 100 -16.13 16.69 26.04
N ARG A 101 -16.45 15.89 27.07
CA ARG A 101 -17.81 15.72 27.60
C ARG A 101 -18.82 15.39 26.49
N ILE A 102 -18.46 14.41 25.65
CA ILE A 102 -19.32 13.87 24.57
C ILE A 102 -19.80 12.47 24.97
N ASP A 103 -21.02 12.15 24.56
CA ASP A 103 -21.60 10.82 24.75
C ASP A 103 -20.83 9.75 23.95
N ALA A 104 -21.05 8.49 24.33
CA ALA A 104 -20.40 7.36 23.69
C ALA A 104 -20.77 7.25 22.20
N ALA A 105 -22.01 7.57 21.81
CA ALA A 105 -22.43 7.51 20.42
C ALA A 105 -21.72 8.57 19.57
N THR A 106 -21.67 9.83 20.02
CA THR A 106 -20.91 10.90 19.34
C THR A 106 -19.42 10.59 19.25
N THR A 107 -18.84 9.93 20.26
CA THR A 107 -17.44 9.48 20.24
C THR A 107 -17.19 8.47 19.11
N GLN A 108 -18.09 7.48 18.95
CA GLN A 108 -18.01 6.50 17.88
C GLN A 108 -18.27 7.11 16.49
N ILE A 109 -19.17 8.09 16.39
CA ILE A 109 -19.38 8.87 15.16
C ILE A 109 -18.09 9.61 14.79
N THR A 110 -17.43 10.25 15.75
CA THR A 110 -16.18 10.98 15.54
C THR A 110 -15.06 10.06 15.03
N PHE A 111 -14.96 8.85 15.59
CA PHE A 111 -14.04 7.81 15.11
C PHE A 111 -14.38 7.38 13.67
N SER A 112 -15.66 7.11 13.39
CA SER A 112 -16.13 6.62 12.09
C SER A 112 -16.02 7.66 10.98
N LEU A 113 -16.11 8.96 11.29
CA LEU A 113 -15.98 10.05 10.31
C LEU A 113 -14.62 10.07 9.62
N PHE A 114 -13.56 9.63 10.28
CA PHE A 114 -12.25 9.49 9.65
C PHE A 114 -12.29 8.43 8.53
N LEU A 115 -12.90 7.27 8.81
CA LEU A 115 -13.10 6.21 7.81
C LEU A 115 -14.06 6.67 6.69
N LEU A 116 -15.08 7.47 7.03
CA LEU A 116 -15.99 8.05 6.05
C LEU A 116 -15.24 8.97 5.08
N GLY A 117 -14.36 9.84 5.58
CA GLY A 117 -13.49 10.67 4.75
C GLY A 117 -12.60 9.82 3.83
N GLN A 118 -12.05 8.73 4.35
CA GLN A 118 -11.27 7.76 3.57
C GLN A 118 -12.08 7.00 2.52
N ALA A 119 -13.39 6.85 2.69
CA ALA A 119 -14.23 6.17 1.70
C ALA A 119 -14.50 7.06 0.48
N PHE A 120 -14.73 8.37 0.68
CA PHE A 120 -15.11 9.28 -0.41
C PHE A 120 -13.93 9.98 -1.08
N ALA A 121 -12.90 10.35 -0.33
CA ALA A 121 -11.76 11.08 -0.88
C ALA A 121 -10.96 10.32 -1.98
N PRO A 122 -10.83 8.98 -1.96
CA PRO A 122 -10.18 8.23 -3.03
C PRO A 122 -10.66 8.55 -4.45
N PHE A 123 -11.96 8.75 -4.63
CA PHE A 123 -12.54 9.04 -5.94
C PHE A 123 -12.00 10.35 -6.51
N LEU A 124 -11.88 11.37 -5.67
CA LEU A 124 -11.34 12.67 -6.04
C LEU A 124 -9.82 12.60 -6.22
N ILE A 125 -9.10 12.01 -5.26
CA ILE A 125 -7.64 11.95 -5.26
C ILE A 125 -7.11 11.11 -6.43
N ALA A 126 -7.76 9.99 -6.76
CA ALA A 126 -7.41 9.18 -7.92
C ALA A 126 -7.50 10.01 -9.21
N ALA A 127 -8.62 10.69 -9.44
CA ALA A 127 -8.81 11.53 -10.62
C ALA A 127 -7.82 12.70 -10.67
N LEU A 128 -7.59 13.39 -9.55
CA LEU A 128 -6.61 14.48 -9.46
C LEU A 128 -5.20 13.99 -9.77
N SER A 129 -4.83 12.79 -9.32
CA SER A 129 -3.50 12.23 -9.55
C SER A 129 -3.23 11.83 -11.00
N GLU A 130 -4.28 11.55 -11.78
CA GLU A 130 -4.16 11.34 -13.23
C GLU A 130 -4.07 12.68 -13.99
N MET A 131 -4.66 13.76 -13.47
CA MET A 131 -4.64 15.06 -14.12
C MET A 131 -3.39 15.88 -13.84
N TYR A 132 -2.95 15.90 -12.59
CA TYR A 132 -1.87 16.77 -12.11
C TYR A 132 -0.57 16.01 -11.78
N GLY A 133 -0.57 14.68 -11.88
CA GLY A 133 0.56 13.81 -11.52
C GLY A 133 0.43 13.20 -10.13
N ARG A 134 1.22 12.16 -9.85
CA ARG A 134 1.14 11.39 -8.59
C ARG A 134 1.82 12.12 -7.44
N LYS A 135 3.00 12.71 -7.66
CA LYS A 135 3.80 13.35 -6.61
C LYS A 135 3.11 14.58 -5.99
N PRO A 136 2.68 15.61 -6.75
CA PRO A 136 2.13 16.82 -6.15
C PRO A 136 0.83 16.54 -5.39
N VAL A 137 -0.01 15.65 -5.92
CA VAL A 137 -1.26 15.24 -5.28
C VAL A 137 -0.98 14.51 -3.96
N TRP A 138 -0.03 13.58 -3.93
CA TRP A 138 0.37 12.92 -2.68
C TRP A 138 0.86 13.90 -1.62
N VAL A 139 1.76 14.82 -1.99
CA VAL A 139 2.30 15.85 -1.06
C VAL A 139 1.19 16.74 -0.51
N ILE A 140 0.33 17.29 -1.38
CA ILE A 140 -0.75 18.19 -0.96
C ILE A 140 -1.71 17.46 0.01
N SER A 141 -2.06 16.22 -0.30
CA SER A 141 -2.93 15.42 0.58
C SER A 141 -2.28 15.10 1.92
N CYS A 142 -0.97 14.83 1.97
CA CYS A 142 -0.25 14.66 3.23
C CYS A 142 -0.22 15.95 4.07
N CYS A 143 0.07 17.11 3.44
CA CYS A 143 0.01 18.41 4.12
C CYS A 143 -1.39 18.72 4.64
N PHE A 144 -2.43 18.39 3.87
CA PHE A 144 -3.82 18.55 4.27
C PHE A 144 -4.15 17.68 5.49
N TYR A 145 -3.76 16.41 5.48
CA TYR A 145 -3.89 15.53 6.63
C TYR A 145 -3.17 16.10 7.87
N GLN A 146 -1.92 16.56 7.72
CA GLN A 146 -1.13 17.12 8.82
C GLN A 146 -1.82 18.31 9.48
N LEU A 147 -2.30 19.25 8.67
CA LEU A 147 -3.00 20.45 9.14
C LEU A 147 -4.24 20.07 9.97
N TRP A 148 -5.14 19.27 9.40
CA TRP A 148 -6.39 18.92 10.06
C TRP A 148 -6.18 18.00 11.26
N ASN A 149 -5.26 17.04 11.16
CA ASN A 149 -4.95 16.14 12.25
C ASN A 149 -4.33 16.88 13.44
N ALA A 150 -3.43 17.84 13.20
CA ALA A 150 -2.83 18.66 14.25
C ALA A 150 -3.85 19.63 14.89
N LEU A 151 -4.86 20.06 14.14
CA LEU A 151 -5.91 20.96 14.61
C LEU A 151 -6.97 20.26 15.47
N CYS A 152 -7.24 18.97 15.23
CA CYS A 152 -8.24 18.20 15.98
C CYS A 152 -8.18 18.30 17.51
N PRO A 153 -7.02 18.15 18.18
CA PRO A 153 -6.95 18.30 19.63
C PRO A 153 -7.02 19.74 20.14
N VAL A 154 -6.90 20.74 19.26
CA VAL A 154 -6.75 22.14 19.66
C VAL A 154 -8.03 22.67 20.32
N GLY A 155 -7.87 23.29 21.48
CA GLY A 155 -8.98 23.91 22.22
C GLY A 155 -10.03 22.94 22.77
N LYS A 156 -9.80 21.62 22.71
CA LYS A 156 -10.74 20.57 23.16
C LYS A 156 -12.19 20.81 22.66
N ASN A 157 -12.33 21.33 21.45
CA ASN A 157 -13.62 21.68 20.87
C ASN A 157 -14.22 20.50 20.10
N LYS A 158 -15.46 20.12 20.44
CA LYS A 158 -16.21 19.03 19.82
C LYS A 158 -16.35 19.20 18.30
N GLY A 159 -16.67 20.41 17.84
CA GLY A 159 -16.88 20.69 16.43
C GLY A 159 -15.61 20.54 15.60
N ILE A 160 -14.48 21.06 16.12
CA ILE A 160 -13.16 20.94 15.47
C ILE A 160 -12.72 19.47 15.44
N MET A 161 -12.97 18.72 16.52
CA MET A 161 -12.67 17.30 16.56
C MET A 161 -13.44 16.53 15.48
N ILE A 162 -14.76 16.72 15.39
CA ILE A 162 -15.64 16.04 14.43
C ILE A 162 -15.29 16.42 12.98
N ALA A 163 -15.25 17.72 12.67
CA ALA A 163 -14.97 18.20 11.31
C ALA A 163 -13.53 17.89 10.89
N GLY A 164 -12.57 18.11 11.78
CA GLY A 164 -11.16 17.83 11.55
C GLY A 164 -10.90 16.34 11.31
N ARG A 165 -11.66 15.43 11.94
CA ARG A 165 -11.53 13.99 11.67
C ARG A 165 -11.96 13.61 10.27
N PHE A 166 -13.09 14.12 9.80
CA PHE A 166 -13.52 13.90 8.43
C PHE A 166 -12.49 14.42 7.42
N LEU A 167 -12.02 15.65 7.62
CA LEU A 167 -11.05 16.30 6.73
C LEU A 167 -9.66 15.63 6.77
N ALA A 168 -9.19 15.23 7.96
CA ALA A 168 -7.97 14.44 8.10
C ALA A 168 -8.10 13.08 7.39
N GLY A 169 -9.26 12.41 7.51
CA GLY A 169 -9.55 11.17 6.79
C GLY A 169 -9.46 11.34 5.27
N CYS A 170 -9.98 12.46 4.74
CA CYS A 170 -9.87 12.79 3.33
C CYS A 170 -8.41 12.90 2.88
N GLY A 171 -7.56 13.65 3.61
CA GLY A 171 -6.13 13.78 3.29
C GLY A 171 -5.35 12.47 3.42
N ALA A 172 -5.65 11.68 4.46
CA ALA A 172 -4.97 10.42 4.74
C ALA A 172 -5.20 9.35 3.65
N SER A 173 -6.31 9.44 2.92
CA SER A 173 -6.68 8.49 1.86
C SER A 173 -5.68 8.44 0.70
N ALA A 174 -4.91 9.52 0.45
CA ALA A 174 -3.90 9.54 -0.61
C ALA A 174 -2.85 8.45 -0.46
N GLY A 175 -2.45 8.15 0.78
CA GLY A 175 -1.50 7.07 1.06
C GLY A 175 -2.04 5.69 0.70
N VAL A 176 -3.37 5.47 0.74
CA VAL A 176 -3.96 4.17 0.38
C VAL A 176 -4.14 4.07 -1.14
N VAL A 177 -4.55 5.17 -1.77
CA VAL A 177 -5.02 5.18 -3.17
C VAL A 177 -3.87 5.28 -4.16
N LEU A 178 -2.82 6.03 -3.81
CA LEU A 178 -1.72 6.31 -4.74
C LEU A 178 -0.62 5.24 -4.72
N THR A 179 -0.53 4.42 -3.67
CA THR A 179 0.50 3.37 -3.56
C THR A 179 0.46 2.40 -4.73
N ALA A 180 -0.70 1.80 -5.04
CA ALA A 180 -0.81 0.82 -6.11
C ALA A 180 -0.55 1.41 -7.51
N PRO A 181 -1.10 2.58 -7.89
CA PRO A 181 -0.75 3.24 -9.15
C PRO A 181 0.73 3.59 -9.27
N ILE A 182 1.35 4.17 -8.23
CA ILE A 182 2.78 4.53 -8.24
C ILE A 182 3.64 3.27 -8.44
N MET A 183 3.30 2.16 -7.79
CA MET A 183 3.98 0.88 -8.02
C MET A 183 3.80 0.37 -9.46
N ALA A 184 2.59 0.48 -10.02
CA ALA A 184 2.30 0.07 -11.40
C ALA A 184 3.04 0.92 -12.44
N ASP A 185 3.30 2.19 -12.13
CA ASP A 185 4.05 3.12 -12.98
C ASP A 185 5.56 2.78 -13.00
N MET A 186 6.13 2.20 -11.93
CA MET A 186 7.58 1.91 -11.81
C MET A 186 7.97 0.46 -12.13
N TYR A 187 7.06 -0.51 -11.95
CA TYR A 187 7.34 -1.94 -12.08
C TYR A 187 6.66 -2.57 -13.28
N ARG A 188 7.43 -3.34 -14.06
CA ARG A 188 6.91 -4.14 -15.17
C ARG A 188 5.95 -5.21 -14.66
N ALA A 189 5.10 -5.71 -15.56
CA ALA A 189 4.10 -6.73 -15.24
C ALA A 189 4.69 -8.00 -14.58
N GLU A 190 5.95 -8.32 -14.84
CA GLU A 190 6.65 -9.52 -14.35
C GLU A 190 7.11 -9.42 -12.89
N ASP A 191 7.52 -8.23 -12.43
CA ASP A 191 8.01 -7.98 -11.07
C ASP A 191 6.93 -7.37 -10.15
N ARG A 192 5.65 -7.43 -10.57
CA ARG A 192 4.54 -6.87 -9.79
C ARG A 192 4.39 -7.52 -8.41
N GLY A 193 4.77 -8.78 -8.22
CA GLY A 193 4.65 -9.42 -6.91
C GLY A 193 5.67 -8.95 -5.89
N LYS A 194 6.94 -8.85 -6.27
CA LYS A 194 7.96 -8.16 -5.44
C LYS A 194 7.55 -6.74 -5.08
N SER A 195 7.07 -5.97 -6.06
CA SER A 195 6.60 -4.60 -5.84
C SER A 195 5.47 -4.55 -4.82
N GLN A 196 4.46 -5.41 -5.01
CA GLN A 196 3.32 -5.49 -4.11
C GLN A 196 3.73 -5.92 -2.69
N ALA A 197 4.66 -6.86 -2.54
CA ALA A 197 5.15 -7.31 -1.24
C ALA A 197 5.85 -6.18 -0.46
N ILE A 198 6.70 -5.39 -1.14
CA ILE A 198 7.36 -4.23 -0.53
C ILE A 198 6.33 -3.14 -0.19
N ALA A 199 5.39 -2.88 -1.10
CA ALA A 199 4.37 -1.85 -0.93
C ALA A 199 3.38 -2.18 0.20
N SER A 200 3.09 -3.46 0.42
CA SER A 200 2.08 -3.90 1.40
C SER A 200 2.65 -4.28 2.76
N LEU A 201 3.94 -4.59 2.88
CA LEU A 201 4.57 -4.97 4.15
C LEU A 201 4.45 -3.86 5.22
N ILE A 202 4.92 -2.65 4.90
CA ILE A 202 5.00 -1.54 5.86
C ILE A 202 3.61 -1.11 6.38
N PRO A 203 2.59 -0.92 5.53
CA PRO A 203 1.28 -0.45 5.99
C PRO A 203 0.59 -1.40 6.98
N TYR A 204 0.75 -2.72 6.82
CA TYR A 204 0.12 -3.69 7.70
C TYR A 204 0.64 -3.67 9.14
N PHE A 205 1.81 -3.07 9.41
CA PHE A 205 2.24 -2.83 10.78
C PHE A 205 1.42 -1.74 11.48
N GLY A 206 0.73 -0.86 10.75
CA GLY A 206 0.03 0.30 11.33
C GLY A 206 -1.03 -0.07 12.37
N PRO A 207 -1.94 -1.00 12.07
CA PRO A 207 -2.96 -1.43 13.03
C PRO A 207 -2.38 -2.21 14.23
N ALA A 208 -1.18 -2.78 14.12
CA ALA A 208 -0.49 -3.45 15.23
C ALA A 208 0.30 -2.46 16.10
N LEU A 209 0.99 -1.49 15.48
CA LEU A 209 1.76 -0.45 16.18
C LEU A 209 0.86 0.61 16.83
N GLY A 210 -0.33 0.84 16.27
CA GLY A 210 -1.20 1.90 16.75
C GLY A 210 -1.67 1.72 18.20
N PRO A 211 -2.16 0.55 18.63
CA PRO A 211 -2.51 0.33 20.03
C PRO A 211 -1.32 0.41 20.98
N ILE A 212 -0.12 0.03 20.53
CA ILE A 212 1.12 0.14 21.32
C ILE A 212 1.44 1.62 21.59
N VAL A 213 1.53 2.42 20.53
CA VAL A 213 1.83 3.85 20.61
C VAL A 213 0.69 4.60 21.32
N GLY A 214 -0.55 4.24 21.00
CA GLY A 214 -1.77 4.80 21.56
C GLY A 214 -1.88 4.58 23.06
N GLY A 215 -1.72 3.34 23.52
CA GLY A 215 -1.78 2.99 24.94
C GLY A 215 -0.67 3.67 25.75
N LEU A 216 0.58 3.66 25.24
CA LEU A 216 1.72 4.31 25.91
C LEU A 216 1.49 5.82 26.08
N ILE A 217 1.12 6.53 25.02
CA ILE A 217 0.95 7.98 25.06
C ILE A 217 -0.31 8.36 25.85
N ALA A 218 -1.42 7.63 25.68
CA ALA A 218 -2.66 7.87 26.41
C ALA A 218 -2.45 7.73 27.93
N ASN A 219 -1.61 6.78 28.36
CA ASN A 219 -1.34 6.56 29.79
C ASN A 219 -0.29 7.51 30.38
N HIS A 220 0.67 7.99 29.59
CA HIS A 220 1.80 8.75 30.12
C HIS A 220 1.83 10.24 29.76
N VAL A 221 1.27 10.67 28.61
CA VAL A 221 1.58 12.00 28.01
C VAL A 221 0.34 12.83 27.66
N GLN A 222 -0.89 12.36 27.92
CA GLN A 222 -2.18 12.96 27.51
C GLN A 222 -2.52 12.70 26.03
N TRP A 223 -3.82 12.52 25.76
CA TRP A 223 -4.33 12.17 24.43
C TRP A 223 -4.08 13.20 23.30
N PRO A 224 -3.96 14.54 23.51
CA PRO A 224 -3.68 15.49 22.42
C PRO A 224 -2.38 15.18 21.67
N TRP A 225 -1.37 14.69 22.38
CA TRP A 225 -0.06 14.36 21.83
C TRP A 225 -0.09 13.25 20.81
N LEU A 226 -1.07 12.36 20.85
CA LEU A 226 -1.29 11.32 19.84
C LEU A 226 -1.39 11.94 18.44
N PHE A 227 -2.14 13.03 18.32
CA PHE A 227 -2.38 13.70 17.06
C PHE A 227 -1.16 14.51 16.60
N TRP A 228 -0.47 15.17 17.52
CA TRP A 228 0.74 15.92 17.19
C TRP A 228 1.89 15.02 16.79
N ILE A 229 2.12 13.91 17.50
CA ILE A 229 3.17 12.94 17.15
C ILE A 229 2.93 12.32 15.78
N LEU A 230 1.68 11.92 15.48
CA LEU A 230 1.32 11.43 14.14
C LEU A 230 1.51 12.50 13.06
N SER A 231 1.18 13.75 13.36
CA SER A 231 1.36 14.87 12.42
C SER A 231 2.85 15.16 12.17
N MET A 232 3.69 15.11 13.19
CA MET A 232 5.14 15.24 13.07
C MET A 232 5.76 14.07 12.28
N PHE A 233 5.32 12.84 12.55
CA PHE A 233 5.77 11.66 11.80
C PHE A 233 5.36 11.75 10.33
N SER A 234 4.14 12.23 10.05
CA SER A 234 3.69 12.53 8.70
C SER A 234 4.51 13.63 8.04
N ALA A 235 4.80 14.72 8.75
CA ALA A 235 5.62 15.82 8.23
C ALA A 235 7.02 15.34 7.84
N GLY A 236 7.67 14.52 8.69
CA GLY A 236 8.94 13.88 8.38
C GLY A 236 8.89 13.02 7.11
N ASN A 237 7.83 12.21 6.96
CA ASN A 237 7.63 11.39 5.76
C ASN A 237 7.38 12.24 4.51
N THR A 238 6.63 13.33 4.62
CA THR A 238 6.39 14.26 3.50
C THR A 238 7.66 14.99 3.09
N ILE A 239 8.47 15.45 4.04
CA ILE A 239 9.78 16.07 3.77
C ILE A 239 10.69 15.07 3.05
N LEU A 240 10.78 13.84 3.56
CA LEU A 240 11.55 12.78 2.90
C LEU A 240 11.01 12.50 1.50
N GLY A 241 9.69 12.47 1.32
CA GLY A 241 9.05 12.27 0.02
C GLY A 241 9.26 13.41 -0.96
N LEU A 242 9.37 14.66 -0.50
CA LEU A 242 9.70 15.80 -1.37
C LEU A 242 11.06 15.62 -2.06
N PHE A 243 12.05 15.08 -1.33
CA PHE A 243 13.39 14.84 -1.84
C PHE A 243 13.53 13.50 -2.59
N CYS A 244 12.96 12.42 -2.06
CA CYS A 244 13.17 11.08 -2.59
C CYS A 244 12.19 10.68 -3.70
N VAL A 245 10.94 11.15 -3.66
CA VAL A 245 9.91 10.76 -4.64
C VAL A 245 10.05 11.61 -5.89
N GLN A 246 10.20 10.97 -7.03
CA GLN A 246 10.10 11.61 -8.35
C GLN A 246 8.71 11.38 -8.94
N GLU A 247 8.32 12.21 -9.90
CA GLU A 247 7.04 12.00 -10.60
C GLU A 247 7.11 10.71 -11.41
N THR A 248 6.17 9.80 -11.19
CA THR A 248 6.12 8.49 -11.85
C THR A 248 5.16 8.44 -13.02
N TYR A 249 4.27 9.44 -13.15
CA TYR A 249 3.23 9.39 -14.16
C TYR A 249 3.75 9.72 -15.56
N THR A 250 3.82 8.70 -16.42
CA THR A 250 4.36 8.79 -17.79
C THR A 250 3.75 9.94 -18.61
N PRO A 251 2.41 10.16 -18.64
CA PRO A 251 1.83 11.24 -19.45
C PRO A 251 2.26 12.65 -19.02
N VAL A 252 2.40 12.88 -17.71
CA VAL A 252 2.86 14.19 -17.18
C VAL A 252 4.34 14.41 -17.46
N LEU A 253 5.16 13.36 -17.39
CA LEU A 253 6.58 13.43 -17.75
C LEU A 253 6.77 13.77 -19.23
N LEU A 254 6.02 13.11 -20.12
CA LEU A 254 6.07 13.37 -21.55
C LEU A 254 5.58 14.79 -21.89
N GLN A 255 4.52 15.27 -21.23
CA GLN A 255 4.06 16.65 -21.38
C GLN A 255 5.12 17.67 -20.93
N LYS A 256 5.81 17.38 -19.82
CA LYS A 256 6.93 18.21 -19.34
C LYS A 256 8.09 18.22 -20.34
N LYS A 257 8.44 17.07 -20.91
CA LYS A 257 9.49 16.94 -21.94
C LYS A 257 9.17 17.77 -23.18
N ARG A 258 7.93 17.73 -23.68
CA ARG A 258 7.47 18.57 -24.81
C ARG A 258 7.60 20.07 -24.53
N ARG A 259 7.17 20.50 -23.33
CA ARG A 259 7.30 21.91 -22.91
C ARG A 259 8.76 22.37 -22.87
N LEU A 260 9.67 21.51 -22.40
CA LEU A 260 11.11 21.80 -22.36
C LEU A 260 11.76 21.84 -23.74
N ARG A 261 11.24 21.08 -24.72
CA ARG A 261 11.69 21.13 -26.12
C ARG A 261 11.18 22.34 -26.90
N GLY A 262 10.33 23.18 -26.29
CA GLY A 262 9.77 24.36 -26.96
C GLY A 262 8.82 24.01 -28.12
N GLU A 263 8.33 22.77 -28.19
CA GLU A 263 7.32 22.38 -29.17
C GLU A 263 6.05 23.20 -28.94
N ILE A 264 5.68 24.01 -29.93
CA ILE A 264 4.49 24.86 -29.88
C ILE A 264 3.28 23.94 -29.77
N ILE A 265 2.58 24.02 -28.63
CA ILE A 265 1.28 23.40 -28.45
C ILE A 265 0.39 23.94 -29.56
N SER A 266 -0.06 23.06 -30.45
CA SER A 266 -0.86 23.49 -31.59
C SER A 266 -2.14 24.21 -31.10
N PRO A 267 -2.65 25.24 -31.81
CA PRO A 267 -3.82 26.02 -31.34
C PRO A 267 -5.05 25.15 -31.04
N THR A 268 -5.18 24.01 -31.71
CA THR A 268 -6.17 22.94 -31.48
C THR A 268 -5.98 22.21 -30.14
N GLU A 269 -4.73 21.96 -29.72
CA GLU A 269 -4.40 21.42 -28.39
C GLU A 269 -4.53 22.50 -27.29
N ALA A 270 -4.21 23.75 -27.60
CA ALA A 270 -4.42 24.89 -26.69
C ALA A 270 -5.91 25.18 -26.47
N MET A 271 -6.77 25.04 -27.49
CA MET A 271 -8.23 25.08 -27.35
C MET A 271 -8.77 23.89 -26.53
N ARG A 272 -8.18 22.69 -26.65
CA ARG A 272 -8.48 21.56 -25.73
C ARG A 272 -8.08 21.88 -24.28
N GLY A 273 -7.02 22.67 -24.08
CA GLY A 273 -6.59 23.18 -22.78
C GLY A 273 -7.44 24.35 -22.25
N GLY A 274 -7.99 25.21 -23.11
CA GLY A 274 -8.91 26.30 -22.71
C GLY A 274 -10.33 25.82 -22.42
N ALA A 275 -10.77 24.75 -23.09
CA ALA A 275 -11.96 24.00 -22.72
C ALA A 275 -11.80 23.25 -21.37
N ALA A 276 -10.59 23.18 -20.81
CA ALA A 276 -10.25 22.34 -19.67
C ALA A 276 -11.01 22.65 -18.38
N TYR A 277 -11.58 23.84 -18.18
CA TYR A 277 -12.39 24.14 -16.99
C TYR A 277 -13.83 23.61 -17.10
N ARG A 278 -14.44 23.71 -18.29
CA ARG A 278 -15.74 23.08 -18.60
C ARG A 278 -15.61 21.55 -18.71
N ASP A 279 -14.44 21.09 -19.14
CA ASP A 279 -14.04 19.69 -19.24
C ASP A 279 -13.55 19.12 -17.90
N LEU A 280 -13.17 19.93 -16.90
CA LEU A 280 -12.75 19.45 -15.58
C LEU A 280 -13.88 18.70 -14.88
N HIS A 281 -15.08 19.28 -14.85
CA HIS A 281 -16.26 18.61 -14.27
C HIS A 281 -16.64 17.35 -15.07
N ALA A 282 -16.54 17.39 -16.40
CA ALA A 282 -16.84 16.24 -17.26
C ALA A 282 -15.82 15.10 -17.09
N ARG A 283 -14.52 15.42 -17.02
CA ARG A 283 -13.43 14.47 -16.75
C ARG A 283 -13.49 13.92 -15.33
N LEU A 284 -13.72 14.78 -14.34
CA LEU A 284 -13.83 14.39 -12.94
C LEU A 284 -15.03 13.46 -12.73
N SER A 285 -16.21 13.84 -13.25
CA SER A 285 -17.41 13.00 -13.15
C SER A 285 -17.22 11.66 -13.89
N THR A 286 -16.63 11.66 -15.08
CA THR A 286 -16.36 10.43 -15.85
C THR A 286 -15.39 9.50 -15.11
N ASN A 287 -14.31 10.03 -14.56
CA ASN A 287 -13.31 9.27 -13.83
C ASN A 287 -13.82 8.77 -12.47
N MET A 288 -14.66 9.56 -11.77
CA MET A 288 -15.29 9.14 -10.51
C MET A 288 -16.36 8.07 -10.71
N LEU A 289 -17.12 8.12 -11.81
CA LEU A 289 -18.19 7.15 -12.11
C LEU A 289 -17.65 5.82 -12.69
N ARG A 290 -16.44 5.80 -13.23
CA ARG A 290 -15.86 4.60 -13.86
C ARG A 290 -15.65 3.44 -12.86
N PRO A 291 -15.05 3.64 -11.68
CA PRO A 291 -14.95 2.59 -10.65
C PRO A 291 -16.31 2.04 -10.22
N LEU A 292 -17.32 2.90 -10.02
CA LEU A 292 -18.68 2.50 -9.64
C LEU A 292 -19.35 1.67 -10.74
N LYS A 293 -19.24 2.10 -12.00
CA LYS A 293 -19.76 1.35 -13.16
C LYS A 293 -19.09 -0.02 -13.29
N LEU A 294 -17.77 -0.10 -13.08
CA LEU A 294 -17.03 -1.36 -13.11
C LEU A 294 -17.46 -2.28 -11.97
N PHE A 295 -17.61 -1.76 -10.76
CA PHE A 295 -18.05 -2.50 -9.58
C PHE A 295 -19.43 -3.16 -9.79
N VAL A 296 -20.39 -2.42 -10.35
CA VAL A 296 -21.75 -2.94 -10.60
C VAL A 296 -21.82 -3.86 -11.83
N ARG A 297 -21.09 -3.54 -12.91
CA ARG A 297 -21.20 -4.30 -14.18
C ARG A 297 -20.34 -5.56 -14.25
N ARG A 298 -19.25 -5.66 -13.48
CA ARG A 298 -18.31 -6.79 -13.53
C ARG A 298 -18.41 -7.61 -12.24
N PRO A 299 -19.11 -8.78 -12.24
CA PRO A 299 -19.35 -9.56 -11.02
C PRO A 299 -18.06 -10.04 -10.35
N VAL A 300 -16.99 -10.25 -11.12
CA VAL A 300 -15.66 -10.62 -10.61
C VAL A 300 -15.12 -9.58 -9.61
N ILE A 301 -15.33 -8.29 -9.87
CA ILE A 301 -14.86 -7.21 -8.99
C ILE A 301 -15.61 -7.25 -7.66
N LEU A 302 -16.91 -7.55 -7.70
CA LEU A 302 -17.75 -7.67 -6.51
C LEU A 302 -17.26 -8.82 -5.62
N VAL A 303 -17.00 -10.01 -6.18
CA VAL A 303 -16.47 -11.17 -5.43
C VAL A 303 -15.13 -10.84 -4.76
N ILE A 304 -14.18 -10.25 -5.50
CA ILE A 304 -12.87 -9.87 -4.95
C ILE A 304 -13.02 -8.83 -3.83
N SER A 305 -13.92 -7.85 -4.01
CA SER A 305 -14.18 -6.81 -3.01
C SER A 305 -14.76 -7.39 -1.73
N TRP A 306 -15.67 -8.37 -1.82
CA TRP A 306 -16.22 -9.07 -0.66
C TRP A 306 -15.15 -9.89 0.09
N ILE A 307 -14.28 -10.60 -0.64
CA ILE A 307 -13.16 -11.33 -0.04
C ILE A 307 -12.26 -10.36 0.74
N TRP A 308 -11.93 -9.21 0.14
CA TRP A 308 -11.15 -8.17 0.81
C TRP A 308 -11.85 -7.58 2.04
N ALA A 309 -13.14 -7.27 1.93
CA ALA A 309 -13.93 -6.69 3.02
C ALA A 309 -14.05 -7.65 4.21
N ILE A 310 -14.36 -8.92 3.97
CA ILE A 310 -14.44 -9.96 5.00
C ILE A 310 -13.06 -10.17 5.64
N SER A 311 -11.99 -10.28 4.82
CA SER A 311 -10.64 -10.48 5.32
C SER A 311 -10.17 -9.31 6.19
N PHE A 312 -10.43 -8.08 5.76
CA PHE A 312 -10.11 -6.87 6.51
C PHE A 312 -10.94 -6.75 7.80
N GLY A 313 -12.24 -7.07 7.74
CA GLY A 313 -13.11 -7.07 8.92
C GLY A 313 -12.66 -8.10 9.97
N LEU A 314 -12.33 -9.33 9.55
CA LEU A 314 -11.79 -10.36 10.43
C LEU A 314 -10.45 -9.94 11.04
N TYR A 315 -9.57 -9.32 10.24
CA TYR A 315 -8.31 -8.78 10.70
C TYR A 315 -8.49 -7.73 11.80
N VAL A 316 -9.39 -6.75 11.61
CA VAL A 316 -9.67 -5.72 12.63
C VAL A 316 -10.30 -6.33 13.88
N LEU A 317 -11.21 -7.30 13.74
CA LEU A 317 -11.84 -7.99 14.87
C LEU A 317 -10.80 -8.74 15.72
N VAL A 318 -9.90 -9.47 15.07
CA VAL A 318 -8.79 -10.17 15.76
C VAL A 318 -7.91 -9.16 16.49
N LEU A 319 -7.51 -8.07 15.83
CA LEU A 319 -6.71 -7.03 16.48
C LEU A 319 -7.40 -6.39 17.68
N SER A 320 -8.71 -6.15 17.61
CA SER A 320 -9.47 -5.55 18.70
C SER A 320 -9.68 -6.48 19.89
N SER A 321 -9.83 -7.79 19.65
CA SER A 321 -10.05 -8.78 20.72
C SER A 321 -8.74 -9.22 21.39
N PHE A 322 -7.60 -9.06 20.71
CA PHE A 322 -6.30 -9.53 21.17
C PHE A 322 -5.85 -8.88 22.49
N ALA A 323 -5.86 -7.55 22.59
CA ALA A 323 -5.48 -6.87 23.85
C ALA A 323 -6.39 -7.26 25.02
N THR A 324 -7.70 -7.35 24.76
CA THR A 324 -8.73 -7.68 25.75
C THR A 324 -8.51 -9.07 26.35
N LEU A 325 -8.10 -10.05 25.54
CA LEU A 325 -7.73 -11.39 26.02
C LEU A 325 -6.59 -11.33 27.05
N TRP A 326 -5.51 -10.62 26.76
CA TRP A 326 -4.36 -10.55 27.66
C TRP A 326 -4.65 -9.80 28.96
N ILE A 327 -5.46 -8.74 28.88
CA ILE A 327 -5.84 -7.94 30.05
C ILE A 327 -6.83 -8.71 30.92
N GLN A 328 -7.95 -9.16 30.36
CA GLN A 328 -9.04 -9.75 31.15
C GLN A 328 -8.73 -11.19 31.61
N ARG A 329 -8.02 -11.99 30.81
CA ARG A 329 -7.79 -13.40 31.12
C ARG A 329 -6.45 -13.68 31.79
N TYR A 330 -5.38 -13.05 31.32
CA TYR A 330 -4.03 -13.26 31.84
C TYR A 330 -3.65 -12.24 32.92
N GLY A 331 -4.52 -11.28 33.22
CA GLY A 331 -4.29 -10.25 34.23
C GLY A 331 -3.08 -9.35 33.92
N GLN A 332 -2.65 -9.29 32.65
CA GLN A 332 -1.52 -8.47 32.26
C GLN A 332 -1.88 -6.98 32.31
N SER A 333 -0.88 -6.15 32.60
CA SER A 333 -1.05 -4.70 32.50
C SER A 333 -1.29 -4.28 31.05
N GLU A 334 -1.92 -3.12 30.85
CA GLU A 334 -2.22 -2.58 29.51
C GLU A 334 -0.96 -2.48 28.64
N THR A 335 0.15 -2.01 29.22
CA THR A 335 1.44 -1.91 28.51
C THR A 335 1.99 -3.28 28.10
N GLN A 336 1.95 -4.29 28.98
CA GLN A 336 2.41 -5.65 28.65
C GLN A 336 1.54 -6.30 27.58
N SER A 337 0.22 -6.10 27.65
CA SER A 337 -0.72 -6.61 26.64
C SER A 337 -0.43 -6.05 25.24
N THR A 338 -0.12 -4.75 25.14
CA THR A 338 0.22 -4.14 23.85
C THR A 338 1.53 -4.68 23.24
N LEU A 339 2.51 -5.10 24.06
CA LEU A 339 3.74 -5.71 23.54
C LEU A 339 3.49 -7.01 22.77
N ASN A 340 2.42 -7.75 23.11
CA ASN A 340 2.09 -9.00 22.42
C ASN A 340 1.71 -8.78 20.94
N TYR A 341 1.40 -7.55 20.50
CA TYR A 341 1.15 -7.24 19.09
C TYR A 341 2.40 -7.41 18.20
N ILE A 342 3.60 -7.57 18.79
CA ILE A 342 4.81 -7.98 18.06
C ILE A 342 4.60 -9.34 17.36
N ALA A 343 3.75 -10.22 17.90
CA ALA A 343 3.41 -11.49 17.23
C ALA A 343 2.75 -11.25 15.86
N PHE A 344 1.88 -10.25 15.73
CA PHE A 344 1.30 -9.85 14.44
C PHE A 344 2.36 -9.30 13.51
N ALA A 345 3.27 -8.46 14.02
CA ALA A 345 4.37 -7.90 13.25
C ALA A 345 5.25 -9.00 12.63
N VAL A 346 5.59 -10.04 13.41
CA VAL A 346 6.33 -11.21 12.92
C VAL A 346 5.52 -11.99 11.87
N GLY A 347 4.24 -12.26 12.13
CA GLY A 347 3.37 -12.97 11.19
C GLY A 347 3.21 -12.25 9.84
N ILE A 348 3.02 -10.94 9.86
CA ILE A 348 2.93 -10.09 8.66
C ILE A 348 4.25 -10.13 7.88
N THR A 349 5.38 -10.06 8.59
CA THR A 349 6.71 -10.13 7.96
C THR A 349 6.91 -11.47 7.26
N ILE A 350 6.67 -12.59 7.94
CA ILE A 350 6.81 -13.93 7.35
C ILE A 350 5.88 -14.07 6.14
N SER A 351 4.63 -13.63 6.27
CA SER A 351 3.64 -13.67 5.19
C SER A 351 4.08 -12.88 3.97
N SER A 352 4.61 -11.67 4.13
CA SER A 352 5.10 -10.87 2.99
C SER A 352 6.34 -11.48 2.33
N GLN A 353 7.31 -11.93 3.13
CA GLN A 353 8.57 -12.50 2.63
C GLN A 353 8.36 -13.83 1.88
N VAL A 354 7.37 -14.63 2.29
CA VAL A 354 7.01 -15.88 1.60
C VAL A 354 6.03 -15.61 0.44
N GLY A 355 5.04 -14.74 0.67
CA GLY A 355 3.92 -14.50 -0.22
C GLY A 355 4.29 -13.85 -1.54
N GLY A 356 5.15 -12.82 -1.53
CA GLY A 356 5.61 -12.14 -2.74
C GLY A 356 6.31 -13.08 -3.72
N PRO A 357 7.41 -13.76 -3.30
CA PRO A 357 8.10 -14.73 -4.14
C PRO A 357 7.22 -15.90 -4.58
N LEU A 358 6.32 -16.38 -3.70
CA LEU A 358 5.38 -17.44 -4.05
C LEU A 358 4.42 -17.01 -5.15
N MET A 359 3.87 -15.80 -5.07
CA MET A 359 2.98 -15.26 -6.10
C MET A 359 3.71 -15.14 -7.45
N ASP A 360 4.95 -14.63 -7.45
CA ASP A 360 5.75 -14.52 -8.68
C ASP A 360 6.18 -15.88 -9.24
N ARG A 361 6.36 -16.90 -8.39
CA ARG A 361 6.61 -18.29 -8.81
C ARG A 361 5.39 -18.90 -9.49
N ILE A 362 4.21 -18.76 -8.89
CA ILE A 362 2.94 -19.26 -9.45
C ILE A 362 2.66 -18.60 -10.80
N PHE A 363 2.84 -17.27 -10.88
CA PHE A 363 2.64 -16.51 -12.12
C PHE A 363 3.57 -16.99 -13.24
N ARG A 364 4.87 -17.16 -12.96
CA ARG A 364 5.84 -17.66 -13.95
C ARG A 364 5.51 -19.06 -14.43
N TYR A 365 5.15 -19.97 -13.51
CA TYR A 365 4.78 -21.34 -13.84
C TYR A 365 3.56 -21.41 -14.77
N LEU A 366 2.52 -20.63 -14.50
CA LEU A 366 1.32 -20.61 -15.34
C LEU A 366 1.58 -19.94 -16.70
N ARG A 367 2.43 -18.90 -16.74
CA ARG A 367 2.88 -18.29 -18.00
C ARG A 367 3.64 -19.29 -18.88
N THR A 368 4.57 -20.06 -18.31
CA THR A 368 5.29 -21.09 -19.06
C THR A 368 4.36 -22.18 -19.58
N LYS A 369 3.33 -22.52 -18.82
CA LYS A 369 2.31 -23.51 -19.23
C LYS A 369 1.37 -22.99 -20.34
N ALA A 370 1.22 -21.67 -20.44
CA ALA A 370 0.35 -21.00 -21.42
C ALA A 370 1.12 -20.41 -22.61
N ASN A 371 2.25 -21.00 -22.99
CA ASN A 371 3.07 -20.58 -24.14
C ASN A 371 3.49 -19.10 -24.10
N GLY A 372 3.78 -18.55 -22.92
CA GLY A 372 4.29 -17.19 -22.78
C GLY A 372 3.24 -16.08 -22.68
N VAL A 373 1.95 -16.39 -22.92
CA VAL A 373 0.85 -15.42 -22.79
C VAL A 373 0.69 -15.01 -21.33
N ALA A 374 0.84 -13.72 -21.04
CA ALA A 374 0.74 -13.18 -19.69
C ALA A 374 -0.68 -12.64 -19.43
N THR A 375 -1.53 -13.42 -18.76
CA THR A 375 -2.86 -12.97 -18.35
C THR A 375 -2.91 -12.61 -16.86
N PRO A 376 -3.61 -11.52 -16.45
CA PRO A 376 -3.74 -11.14 -15.04
C PRO A 376 -4.32 -12.25 -14.13
N GLU A 377 -5.15 -13.12 -14.69
CA GLU A 377 -5.86 -14.21 -14.02
C GLU A 377 -4.94 -15.28 -13.44
N PHE A 378 -3.71 -15.41 -13.96
CA PHE A 378 -2.72 -16.36 -13.42
C PHE A 378 -2.26 -16.04 -11.99
N ARG A 379 -2.64 -14.89 -11.44
CA ARG A 379 -2.42 -14.55 -10.02
C ARG A 379 -3.57 -15.01 -9.11
N ALA A 380 -4.73 -15.36 -9.66
CA ALA A 380 -5.89 -15.75 -8.87
C ALA A 380 -5.67 -16.98 -7.96
N PRO A 381 -4.91 -18.02 -8.36
CA PRO A 381 -4.68 -19.19 -7.49
C PRO A 381 -3.99 -18.84 -6.17
N TYR A 382 -3.17 -17.78 -6.14
CA TYR A 382 -2.54 -17.30 -4.91
C TYR A 382 -3.59 -16.83 -3.87
N MET A 383 -4.70 -16.24 -4.32
CA MET A 383 -5.79 -15.82 -3.42
C MET A 383 -6.44 -17.00 -2.72
N ALA A 384 -6.56 -18.17 -3.38
CA ALA A 384 -7.16 -19.35 -2.78
C ALA A 384 -6.37 -19.86 -1.55
N ILE A 385 -5.03 -19.74 -1.59
CA ILE A 385 -4.17 -20.10 -0.46
C ILE A 385 -4.51 -19.22 0.76
N GLY A 386 -4.67 -17.90 0.56
CA GLY A 386 -5.06 -16.97 1.62
C GLY A 386 -6.46 -17.25 2.19
N VAL A 387 -7.42 -17.57 1.33
CA VAL A 387 -8.80 -17.90 1.73
C VAL A 387 -8.87 -19.18 2.59
N ILE A 388 -7.94 -20.12 2.44
CA ILE A 388 -7.87 -21.34 3.26
C ILE A 388 -7.10 -21.09 4.57
N LEU A 389 -5.96 -20.40 4.50
CA LEU A 389 -5.11 -20.13 5.67
C LEU A 389 -5.79 -19.25 6.71
N LEU A 390 -6.59 -18.26 6.29
CA LEU A 390 -7.25 -17.32 7.18
C LEU A 390 -8.24 -18.01 8.16
N PRO A 391 -9.23 -18.80 7.71
CA PRO A 391 -10.10 -19.55 8.62
C PRO A 391 -9.36 -20.64 9.40
N ALA A 392 -8.33 -21.28 8.82
CA ALA A 392 -7.50 -22.25 9.56
C ALA A 392 -6.76 -21.60 10.73
N GLY A 393 -6.20 -20.39 10.52
CA GLY A 393 -5.54 -19.60 11.57
C GLY A 393 -6.52 -19.17 12.67
N LEU A 394 -7.72 -18.73 12.30
CA LEU A 394 -8.79 -18.40 13.26
C LEU A 394 -9.23 -19.62 14.06
N PHE A 395 -9.41 -20.77 13.42
CA PHE A 395 -9.76 -22.02 14.09
C PHE A 395 -8.68 -22.43 15.08
N CYS A 396 -7.41 -22.34 14.69
CA CYS A 396 -6.27 -22.60 15.57
C CYS A 396 -6.27 -21.64 16.78
N HIS A 397 -6.48 -20.35 16.57
CA HIS A 397 -6.57 -19.35 17.63
C HIS A 397 -7.71 -19.65 18.63
N ILE A 398 -8.90 -20.00 18.12
CA ILE A 398 -10.06 -20.37 18.94
C ILE A 398 -9.83 -21.71 19.65
N TYR A 399 -9.16 -22.66 19.01
CA TYR A 399 -8.81 -23.94 19.62
C TYR A 399 -7.80 -23.76 20.76
N LEU A 400 -6.74 -22.98 20.53
CA LEU A 400 -5.76 -22.58 21.56
C LEU A 400 -6.44 -21.87 22.73
N TRP A 401 -7.39 -20.97 22.45
CA TRP A 401 -8.24 -20.33 23.46
C TRP A 401 -8.99 -21.38 24.30
N ASN A 402 -9.66 -22.34 23.65
CA ASN A 402 -10.46 -23.36 24.32
C ASN A 402 -9.61 -24.36 25.13
N VAL A 403 -8.44 -24.75 24.61
CA VAL A 403 -7.51 -25.65 25.32
C VAL A 403 -6.98 -24.99 26.59
N HIS A 404 -6.64 -23.70 26.54
CA HIS A 404 -6.20 -22.97 27.72
C HIS A 404 -7.33 -22.80 28.75
N HIS A 405 -8.59 -22.65 28.30
CA HIS A 405 -9.75 -22.61 29.19
C HIS A 405 -9.94 -23.92 29.98
N ARG A 406 -9.63 -25.07 29.38
CA ARG A 406 -9.71 -26.39 30.06
C ARG A 406 -8.56 -26.62 31.06
N LEU A 407 -7.39 -26.02 30.83
CA LEU A 407 -6.22 -26.16 31.72
C LEU A 407 -6.24 -25.19 32.91
N GLY A 408 -6.83 -24.00 32.75
CA GLY A 408 -6.97 -23.01 33.84
C GLY A 408 -7.93 -23.44 34.96
N HIS A 409 -8.85 -24.37 34.70
CA HIS A 409 -9.70 -24.96 35.76
C HIS A 409 -8.99 -26.04 36.60
N ARG A 410 -7.78 -26.48 36.22
CA ARG A 410 -7.02 -27.52 36.94
C ARG A 410 -5.89 -26.98 37.83
N SER A 411 -5.68 -25.66 37.89
CA SER A 411 -4.51 -25.04 38.52
C SER A 411 -4.82 -24.06 39.66
N VAL A 412 -6.05 -24.05 40.17
CA VAL A 412 -6.36 -23.46 41.48
C VAL A 412 -6.71 -24.61 42.43
N PRO A 413 -5.75 -25.12 43.22
CA PRO A 413 -6.08 -25.84 44.45
C PRO A 413 -6.62 -24.80 45.45
N ASP A 414 -7.75 -25.13 46.08
CA ASP A 414 -8.40 -24.37 47.15
C ASP A 414 -7.48 -24.09 48.35
#